data_AF-A0A4Y9FUJ2-F1
#
_entry.id   AF-A0A4Y9FUJ2-F1
#
_cell.length_a   1.000
_cell.length_b   1.000
_cell.length_c   1.000
_cell.angle_alpha   90.00
_cell.angle_beta   90.00
_cell.angle_gamma   90.00
#
_symmetry.space_group_name_H-M   'P 1'
#
loop_
_entity.id
_entity.type
_entity.pdbx_description
1 polymer ?
#
loop_
_entity_poly.entity_id
_entity_poly.type
_entity_poly.pdbx_seq_one_letter_code
_entity_poly.pdbx_strand_id
1 'polypeptide(L)' 'MNAELPDIHEWYPRLSIGGKHALRDSGGELSDDVRAEIAEITGSDVPSDASLSEEDRDFIRTQSEQVD' A
#
# COMPACT_ATOMS: atom_id res chain seq x y z
N MET A 1 -1.41 -0.34 19.28
CA MET A 1 -1.80 -1.53 18.48
C MET A 1 -1.79 -1.03 17.06
N ASN A 2 -0.74 -1.31 16.29
CA ASN A 2 -0.72 -0.91 14.89
C ASN A 2 -1.87 -1.65 14.21
N ALA A 3 -2.79 -0.92 13.61
CA ALA A 3 -3.86 -1.54 12.87
C ALA A 3 -3.26 -2.19 11.62
N GLU A 4 -3.53 -3.48 11.46
CA GLU A 4 -2.98 -4.30 10.40
C GLU A 4 -3.63 -3.92 9.07
N LEU A 5 -2.82 -3.65 8.07
CA LEU A 5 -3.29 -3.48 6.70
C LEU A 5 -3.81 -4.81 6.17
N PRO A 6 -4.80 -4.79 5.25
CA PRO A 6 -5.13 -5.97 4.48
C PRO A 6 -3.90 -6.46 3.70
N ASP A 7 -3.91 -7.74 3.33
CA ASP A 7 -2.76 -8.40 2.73
C ASP A 7 -2.26 -7.66 1.48
N ILE A 8 -0.98 -7.29 1.46
CA ILE A 8 -0.41 -6.47 0.38
C ILE A 8 -0.49 -7.14 -0.99
N HIS A 9 -0.50 -8.47 -1.04
CA HIS A 9 -0.65 -9.21 -2.28
C HIS A 9 -2.06 -9.08 -2.87
N GLU A 10 -3.05 -8.70 -2.07
CA GLU A 10 -4.42 -8.47 -2.55
C GLU A 10 -4.59 -7.09 -3.16
N TRP A 11 -4.13 -6.02 -2.49
CA TRP A 11 -4.43 -4.66 -2.95
C TRP A 11 -3.33 -4.01 -3.77
N TYR A 12 -2.05 -4.22 -3.45
CA TYR A 12 -0.95 -3.56 -4.16
C TYR A 12 -0.95 -3.79 -5.68
N PRO A 13 -1.15 -5.01 -6.22
CA PRO A 13 -1.21 -5.19 -7.68
C PRO A 13 -2.39 -4.46 -8.33
N ARG A 14 -3.51 -4.34 -7.62
CA ARG A 14 -4.75 -3.68 -8.06
C ARG A 14 -4.73 -2.17 -7.87
N LEU A 15 -3.82 -1.66 -7.05
CA LEU A 15 -3.62 -0.24 -6.80
C LEU A 15 -3.27 0.49 -8.09
N SER A 16 -3.81 1.71 -8.25
CA SER A 16 -3.51 2.55 -9.38
C SER A 16 -2.03 2.87 -9.48
N ILE A 17 -1.57 3.18 -10.70
CA ILE A 17 -0.21 3.64 -10.96
C ILE A 17 0.11 4.86 -10.08
N GLY A 18 -0.83 5.81 -9.95
CA GLY A 18 -0.70 6.98 -9.07
C GLY A 18 -0.45 6.60 -7.60
N GLY A 19 -1.26 5.69 -7.04
CA GLY A 19 -1.09 5.21 -5.67
C GLY A 19 0.23 4.49 -5.45
N LYS A 20 0.69 3.67 -6.41
CA LYS A 20 2.01 3.01 -6.36
C LYS A 20 3.15 4.02 -6.34
N HIS A 21 3.08 5.06 -7.17
CA HIS A 21 4.06 6.14 -7.16
C HIS A 21 4.06 6.92 -5.85
N ALA A 22 2.89 7.25 -5.31
CA ALA A 22 2.77 7.96 -4.04
C ALA A 22 3.38 7.16 -2.88
N LEU A 23 3.11 5.85 -2.83
CA LEU A 23 3.70 4.91 -1.88
C LEU A 23 5.23 4.86 -1.96
N ARG A 24 5.76 4.84 -3.18
CA ARG A 24 7.21 4.82 -3.43
C ARG A 24 7.87 6.13 -3.01
N ASP A 25 7.29 7.27 -3.37
CA ASP A 25 7.82 8.60 -3.06
C ASP A 25 7.81 8.88 -1.56
N SER A 26 6.75 8.43 -0.88
CA SER A 26 6.57 8.62 0.57
C SER A 26 7.31 7.59 1.43
N GLY A 27 8.11 6.69 0.84
CA GLY A 27 8.86 5.67 1.59
C GLY A 27 7.98 4.68 2.37
N GLY A 28 6.74 4.47 1.91
CA GLY A 28 5.77 3.57 2.53
C GLY A 28 4.85 4.20 3.58
N GLU A 29 4.76 5.53 3.63
CA GLU A 29 3.61 6.21 4.24
C GLU A 29 2.38 6.11 3.31
N LEU A 30 1.21 5.88 3.91
CA LEU A 30 -0.06 5.79 3.21
C LEU A 30 -0.78 7.14 3.23
N SER A 31 -0.75 7.84 2.11
CA SER A 31 -1.59 9.03 1.90
C SER A 31 -3.08 8.68 1.93
N ASP A 32 -3.93 9.65 2.25
CA ASP A 32 -5.40 9.47 2.27
C ASP A 32 -5.95 8.89 0.95
N ASP A 33 -5.42 9.33 -0.20
CA ASP A 33 -5.79 8.77 -1.51
C ASP A 33 -5.48 7.26 -1.62
N VAL A 34 -4.28 6.85 -1.18
CA VAL A 34 -3.88 5.44 -1.20
C VAL A 34 -4.75 4.63 -0.25
N ARG A 35 -5.06 5.16 0.94
CA ARG A 35 -5.96 4.49 1.90
C ARG A 35 -7.36 4.31 1.33
N ALA A 36 -7.89 5.33 0.67
CA ALA A 36 -9.19 5.25 -0.01
C ALA A 36 -9.17 4.16 -1.08
N GLU A 37 -8.15 4.10 -1.93
CA GLU A 37 -8.03 3.04 -2.93
C GLU A 37 -7.92 1.65 -2.29
N ILE A 38 -7.11 1.48 -1.23
CA ILE A 38 -7.00 0.20 -0.52
C ILE A 38 -8.35 -0.20 0.05
N ALA A 39 -9.09 0.73 0.63
CA ALA A 39 -10.42 0.46 1.18
C ALA A 39 -11.43 0.10 0.08
N GLU A 40 -11.36 0.73 -1.09
CA GLU A 40 -12.19 0.36 -2.24
C GLU A 40 -11.84 -1.02 -2.80
N ILE A 41 -10.55 -1.37 -2.85
CA ILE A 41 -10.08 -2.66 -3.39
C ILE A 41 -10.41 -3.81 -2.44
N THR A 42 -10.21 -3.61 -1.14
CA THR A 42 -10.32 -4.67 -0.12
C THR A 42 -11.67 -4.69 0.57
N GLY A 43 -12.46 -3.62 0.44
CA GLY A 43 -13.70 -3.43 1.18
C GLY A 43 -13.49 -3.23 2.68
N SER A 44 -12.26 -3.00 3.13
CA SER A 44 -11.90 -2.81 4.54
C SER A 44 -11.41 -1.40 4.81
N ASP A 45 -11.93 -0.78 5.88
CA ASP A 45 -11.50 0.56 6.28
C ASP A 45 -10.03 0.53 6.75
N VAL A 46 -9.20 1.37 6.12
CA VAL A 46 -7.77 1.48 6.46
C VAL A 46 -7.60 2.65 7.43
N PRO A 47 -7.22 2.41 8.69
CA PRO A 47 -7.11 3.47 9.67
C PRO A 47 -5.94 4.41 9.36
N SER A 48 -6.07 5.65 9.83
CA SER A 48 -5.10 6.72 9.56
C SER A 48 -3.73 6.53 10.22
N ASP A 49 -3.61 5.58 11.15
CA ASP A 49 -2.35 5.20 11.81
C ASP A 49 -1.75 3.93 11.17
N ALA A 50 -2.42 3.34 10.17
CA ALA A 50 -1.89 2.20 9.44
C ALA A 50 -0.68 2.63 8.60
N SER A 51 0.37 1.84 8.70
CA SER A 51 1.63 2.00 7.98
C SER A 51 2.08 0.64 7.48
N LEU A 52 2.80 0.64 6.36
CA LEU A 52 3.39 -0.59 5.85
C LEU A 52 4.41 -1.18 6.82
N SER A 53 4.33 -2.49 7.00
CA SER A 53 5.36 -3.25 7.70
C SER A 53 6.64 -3.31 6.86
N GLU A 54 7.75 -3.71 7.48
CA GLU A 54 9.01 -3.90 6.76
C GLU A 54 8.88 -4.94 5.63
N GLU A 55 8.10 -6.00 5.85
CA GLU A 55 7.81 -7.02 4.85
C GLU A 55 7.01 -6.47 3.66
N ASP A 56 6.00 -5.65 3.92
CA ASP A 56 5.22 -4.96 2.90
C ASP A 56 6.11 -4.04 2.03
N ARG A 57 7.00 -3.27 2.68
CA ARG A 57 7.95 -2.40 1.98
C ARG A 57 8.90 -3.19 1.10
N ASP A 58 9.38 -4.34 1.58
CA ASP A 58 10.24 -5.23 0.79
C ASP A 58 9.49 -5.81 -0.42
N PHE A 59 8.23 -6.21 -0.23
CA PHE A 59 7.37 -6.67 -1.32
C PHE A 59 7.19 -5.60 -2.41
N ILE A 60 6.87 -4.35 -2.03
CA ILE A 60 6.75 -3.21 -2.95
C ILE A 60 8.04 -3.01 -3.73
N ARG A 61 9.19 -3.05 -3.06
CA ARG A 61 10.51 -2.90 -3.67
C ARG A 61 10.74 -3.99 -4.73
N THR A 62 10.55 -5.26 -4.37
CA THR A 62 10.72 -6.40 -5.28
C THR A 62 9.76 -6.37 -6.46
N GLN A 63 8.50 -5.97 -6.25
CA GLN A 63 7.55 -5.83 -7.36
C GLN A 63 7.91 -4.68 -8.29
N SER A 64 8.47 -3.57 -7.79
CA SER A 64 8.91 -2.46 -8.63
C SER A 64 10.13 -2.81 -9.49
N GLU A 65 11.01 -3.71 -9.02
CA GLU A 65 12.19 -4.16 -9.77
C GLU A 65 11.84 -5.03 -10.98
N GLN A 66 10.65 -5.63 -11.03
CA GLN A 66 10.19 -6.43 -12.18
C GLN A 66 9.58 -5.60 -13.32
N VAL A 67 9.39 -4.29 -13.12
CA VAL A 67 8.63 -3.42 -14.05
C VAL A 67 9.55 -2.44 -14.81
N ASP A 68 10.88 -2.55 -14.66
CA ASP A 68 11.88 -1.80 -15.45
C ASP A 68 12.48 -2.63 -16.59
#